data_AF-A0A0M8YX15-F1
#
_entry.id   AF-A0A0M8YX15-F1
#
_cell.length_a   1.000
_cell.length_b   1.000
_cell.length_c   1.000
_cell.angle_alpha   90.00
_cell.angle_beta   90.00
_cell.angle_gamma   90.00
#
_symmetry.space_group_name_H-M   'P 1'
#
loop_
_entity.id
_entity.type
_entity.pdbx_description
1 polymer ?
#
loop_
_entity_poly.entity_id
_entity_poly.type
_entity_poly.pdbx_seq_one_letter_code
_entity_poly.pdbx_strand_id
1 'polypeptide(L)'
;MGDLYIDFEMLEKTQKDIRDIHEVMAAPCREMEDVDGAAMGVFKLAKRMDDFGDEWSYGIKQMSKFSKSAAKALGQIKKTFEETDEQFARELEKARSGKGGKP
;
A
#
# COMPACT_ATOMS: atom_id res chain seq x y z
N MET A 1 -12.37 -19.08 -9.47
CA MET A 1 -12.74 -17.66 -9.62
C MET A 1 -12.72 -16.84 -8.32
N GLY A 2 -12.40 -17.42 -7.15
CA GLY A 2 -12.32 -16.64 -5.89
C GLY A 2 -11.03 -15.84 -5.69
N ASP A 3 -9.92 -16.26 -6.30
CA ASP A 3 -8.58 -15.68 -6.05
C ASP A 3 -8.46 -14.23 -6.53
N LEU A 4 -8.97 -13.94 -7.73
CA LEU A 4 -8.98 -12.58 -8.30
C LEU A 4 -9.78 -11.59 -7.45
N TYR A 5 -10.90 -12.04 -6.86
CA TYR A 5 -11.78 -11.18 -6.07
C TYR A 5 -11.17 -10.85 -4.70
N ILE A 6 -10.48 -11.82 -4.09
CA ILE A 6 -9.74 -11.63 -2.84
C ILE A 6 -8.56 -10.65 -3.04
N ASP A 7 -7.88 -10.71 -4.20
CA ASP A 7 -6.80 -9.78 -4.52
C ASP A 7 -7.30 -8.32 -4.69
N PHE A 8 -8.50 -8.11 -5.26
CA PHE A 8 -9.06 -6.78 -5.44
C PHE A 8 -9.32 -6.04 -4.11
N GLU A 9 -9.86 -6.74 -3.08
CA GLU A 9 -10.05 -6.14 -1.75
C GLU A 9 -8.70 -5.73 -1.11
N MET A 10 -7.67 -6.56 -1.29
CA MET A 10 -6.33 -6.27 -0.79
C MET A 10 -5.72 -5.04 -1.49
N LEU A 11 -5.96 -4.88 -2.78
CA LEU A 11 -5.51 -3.74 -3.58
C LEU A 11 -6.20 -2.46 -3.18
N GLU A 12 -7.53 -2.48 -3.01
CA GLU A 12 -8.29 -1.33 -2.55
C GLU A 12 -7.80 -0.86 -1.17
N LYS A 13 -7.59 -1.81 -0.24
CA LYS A 13 -7.04 -1.51 1.07
C LYS A 13 -5.65 -0.88 0.98
N THR A 14 -4.77 -1.46 0.19
CA THR A 14 -3.41 -0.92 -0.04
C THR A 14 -3.47 0.50 -0.61
N GLN A 15 -4.34 0.74 -1.59
CA GLN A 15 -4.47 2.04 -2.24
C GLN A 15 -5.05 3.10 -1.28
N LYS A 16 -5.96 2.68 -0.39
CA LYS A 16 -6.46 3.54 0.68
C LYS A 16 -5.35 3.88 1.68
N ASP A 17 -4.65 2.87 2.17
CA ASP A 17 -3.55 3.02 3.13
C ASP A 17 -2.45 3.97 2.59
N ILE A 18 -2.09 3.87 1.30
CA ILE A 18 -1.15 4.80 0.65
C ILE A 18 -1.68 6.23 0.58
N ARG A 19 -2.99 6.43 0.34
CA ARG A 19 -3.58 7.77 0.32
C ARG A 19 -3.58 8.41 1.70
N ASP A 20 -3.88 7.62 2.73
CA ASP A 20 -4.01 8.10 4.10
C ASP A 20 -2.65 8.45 4.73
N ILE A 21 -1.53 7.97 4.14
CA ILE A 21 -0.16 8.23 4.61
C ILE A 21 0.18 9.72 4.68
N HIS A 22 -0.35 10.51 3.74
CA HIS A 22 -0.10 11.93 3.67
C HIS A 22 -0.66 12.62 4.91
N GLU A 23 -1.87 12.27 5.32
CA GLU A 23 -2.49 12.89 6.49
C GLU A 23 -1.86 12.45 7.81
N VAL A 24 -1.42 11.19 7.91
CA VAL A 24 -0.69 10.72 9.08
C VAL A 24 0.61 11.51 9.28
N MET A 25 1.30 11.86 8.19
CA MET A 25 2.56 12.61 8.26
C MET A 25 2.34 14.12 8.37
N ALA A 26 1.26 14.67 7.79
CA ALA A 26 1.01 16.11 7.78
C ALA A 26 0.39 16.61 9.10
N ALA A 27 -0.34 15.77 9.83
CA ALA A 27 -1.00 16.18 11.07
C ALA A 27 -0.03 16.72 12.14
N PRO A 28 1.07 16.02 12.51
CA PRO A 28 2.02 16.53 13.51
C PRO A 28 2.71 17.83 13.08
N CYS A 29 2.95 18.02 11.77
CA CYS A 29 3.53 19.24 11.23
C CYS A 29 2.61 20.45 11.40
N ARG A 30 1.33 20.33 11.03
CA ARG A 30 0.33 21.41 11.20
C ARG A 30 0.18 21.78 12.67
N GLU A 31 0.17 20.76 13.51
CA GLU A 31 0.12 20.86 14.97
C GLU A 31 1.32 21.59 15.60
N MET A 32 2.44 21.66 14.88
CA MET A 32 3.66 22.40 15.20
C MET A 32 3.63 23.84 14.65
N GLU A 33 3.05 24.05 13.46
CA GLU A 33 2.88 25.37 12.85
C GLU A 33 1.99 26.30 13.68
N ASP A 34 0.98 25.74 14.36
CA ASP A 34 0.09 26.49 15.27
C ASP A 34 0.77 26.94 16.58
N VAL A 35 2.04 26.60 16.78
CA VAL A 35 2.79 26.90 18.00
C VAL A 35 3.67 28.13 17.80
N ASP A 36 3.27 29.26 18.38
CA ASP A 36 4.16 30.42 18.51
C ASP A 36 5.20 30.18 19.63
N GLY A 37 6.45 29.98 19.22
CA GLY A 37 7.59 29.73 20.10
C GLY A 37 7.87 30.88 21.08
N ALA A 38 7.39 32.10 20.80
CA ALA A 38 7.51 33.23 21.73
C ALA A 38 6.50 33.16 22.90
N ALA A 39 5.39 32.44 22.74
CA ALA A 39 4.33 32.30 23.74
C ALA A 39 4.47 31.06 24.64
N MET A 40 5.34 30.11 24.29
CA MET A 40 5.51 28.85 25.02
C MET A 40 6.73 28.89 25.95
N GLY A 41 6.52 28.58 27.23
CA GLY A 41 7.63 28.30 28.15
C GLY A 41 8.38 27.02 27.76
N VAL A 42 9.66 26.93 28.12
CA VAL A 42 10.60 25.83 27.76
C VAL A 42 10.02 24.43 28.03
N PHE A 43 9.30 24.24 29.14
CA PHE A 43 8.68 22.95 29.48
C PHE A 43 7.57 22.55 28.50
N LYS A 44 6.74 23.51 28.09
CA LYS A 44 5.63 23.26 27.17
C LYS A 44 6.16 22.94 25.76
N LEU A 45 7.24 23.62 25.36
CA LEU A 45 7.96 23.32 24.12
C LEU A 45 8.57 21.92 24.13
N ALA A 46 9.26 21.54 25.20
CA ALA A 46 9.85 20.21 25.33
C ALA A 46 8.80 19.11 25.22
N LYS A 47 7.68 19.24 25.94
CA LYS A 47 6.57 18.28 25.83
C LYS A 47 6.02 18.18 24.41
N ARG A 48 5.84 19.31 23.72
CA ARG A 48 5.31 19.33 22.35
C ARG A 48 6.27 18.71 21.33
N MET A 49 7.57 18.89 21.53
CA MET A 49 8.61 18.22 20.76
C MET A 49 8.60 16.69 20.96
N ASP A 50 8.38 16.24 22.19
CA ASP A 50 8.25 14.80 22.51
C ASP A 50 7.00 14.22 21.82
N ASP A 51 5.85 14.87 21.99
CA ASP A 51 4.58 14.45 21.36
C ASP A 51 4.72 14.38 19.82
N PHE A 52 5.35 15.40 19.21
CA PHE A 52 5.63 15.40 17.77
C PHE A 52 6.54 14.23 17.36
N GLY A 53 7.60 13.98 18.13
CA GLY A 53 8.53 12.89 17.85
C GLY A 53 7.86 11.51 17.87
N ASP A 54 6.97 11.31 18.84
CA ASP A 54 6.21 10.06 18.99
C ASP A 54 5.23 9.83 17.82
N GLU A 55 4.46 10.86 17.45
CA GLU A 55 3.53 10.80 16.33
C GLU A 55 4.25 10.62 14.99
N TRP A 56 5.36 11.31 14.78
CA TRP A 56 6.18 11.17 13.58
C TRP A 56 6.80 9.78 13.46
N SER A 57 7.32 9.24 14.58
CA SER A 57 7.83 7.87 14.66
C SER A 57 6.75 6.83 14.34
N TYR A 58 5.52 7.07 14.81
CA TYR A 58 4.36 6.26 14.45
C TYR A 58 4.06 6.33 12.95
N GLY A 59 4.01 7.53 12.36
CA GLY A 59 3.77 7.73 10.93
C GLY A 59 4.77 7.01 10.04
N ILE A 60 6.06 7.08 10.37
CA ILE A 60 7.12 6.33 9.66
C ILE A 60 6.90 4.81 9.75
N LYS A 61 6.49 4.30 10.91
CA LYS A 61 6.18 2.87 11.06
C LYS A 61 4.98 2.46 10.19
N GLN A 62 3.94 3.29 10.10
CA GLN A 62 2.80 3.03 9.22
C GLN A 62 3.21 3.06 7.74
N MET A 63 4.05 4.02 7.35
CA MET A 63 4.63 4.07 6.00
C MET A 63 5.36 2.78 5.62
N SER A 64 6.18 2.25 6.52
CA SER A 64 6.86 0.98 6.28
C SER A 64 5.89 -0.19 6.08
N LYS A 65 4.79 -0.24 6.86
CA LYS A 65 3.75 -1.27 6.73
C LYS A 65 3.00 -1.14 5.40
N PHE A 66 2.64 0.07 5.00
CA PHE A 66 1.89 0.32 3.77
C PHE A 66 2.75 -0.02 2.54
N SER A 67 4.01 0.43 2.51
CA SER A 67 4.93 0.08 1.43
C SER A 67 5.15 -1.44 1.30
N LYS A 68 5.25 -2.17 2.42
CA LYS A 68 5.34 -3.65 2.39
C LYS A 68 4.06 -4.29 1.85
N SER A 69 2.90 -3.79 2.26
CA SER A 69 1.60 -4.29 1.80
C SER A 69 1.43 -4.05 0.30
N ALA A 70 1.85 -2.88 -0.17
CA ALA A 70 1.84 -2.52 -1.59
C ALA A 70 2.76 -3.41 -2.44
N ALA A 71 3.98 -3.63 -1.98
CA ALA A 71 4.90 -4.55 -2.65
C ALA A 71 4.32 -5.97 -2.72
N LYS A 72 3.66 -6.44 -1.66
CA LYS A 72 3.01 -7.76 -1.64
C LYS A 72 1.85 -7.83 -2.63
N ALA A 73 0.98 -6.83 -2.64
CA ALA A 73 -0.18 -6.79 -3.53
C ALA A 73 0.25 -6.73 -5.02
N LEU A 74 1.26 -5.92 -5.35
CA LEU A 74 1.86 -5.89 -6.68
C LEU A 74 2.48 -7.24 -7.08
N GLY A 75 3.11 -7.93 -6.13
CA GLY A 75 3.63 -9.29 -6.34
C GLY A 75 2.53 -10.31 -6.65
N GLN A 76 1.38 -10.22 -5.96
CA GLN A 76 0.22 -11.05 -6.22
C GLN A 76 -0.37 -10.77 -7.61
N ILE A 77 -0.58 -9.50 -7.97
CA ILE A 77 -1.02 -9.12 -9.32
C ILE A 77 -0.10 -9.75 -10.37
N LYS A 78 1.22 -9.57 -10.23
CA LYS A 78 2.20 -10.11 -11.19
C LYS A 78 2.04 -11.62 -11.36
N LYS A 79 1.98 -12.35 -10.25
CA LYS A 79 1.83 -13.81 -10.25
C LYS A 79 0.54 -14.24 -10.96
N THR A 80 -0.57 -13.56 -10.66
CA THR A 80 -1.87 -13.86 -11.26
C THR A 80 -1.89 -13.60 -12.77
N PHE A 81 -1.21 -12.54 -13.25
CA PHE A 81 -1.01 -12.31 -14.68
C PHE A 81 -0.17 -13.41 -15.32
N GLU A 82 0.97 -13.79 -14.72
CA GLU A 82 1.84 -14.86 -15.23
C GLU A 82 1.07 -16.19 -15.35
N GLU A 83 0.30 -16.57 -14.32
CA GLU A 83 -0.52 -17.79 -14.34
C GLU A 83 -1.62 -17.73 -15.40
N THR A 84 -2.24 -16.57 -15.59
CA THR A 84 -3.30 -16.36 -16.59
C THR A 84 -2.72 -16.46 -18.00
N ASP A 85 -1.58 -15.82 -18.26
CA ASP A 85 -0.88 -15.87 -19.55
C ASP A 85 -0.46 -17.31 -19.89
N GLU A 86 0.08 -18.05 -18.92
CA GLU A 86 0.40 -19.46 -19.11
C GLU A 86 -0.84 -20.32 -19.40
N GLN A 87 -1.95 -20.09 -18.70
CA GLN A 87 -3.21 -20.79 -18.96
C GLN A 87 -3.69 -20.51 -20.39
N PHE A 88 -3.64 -19.25 -20.81
CA PHE A 88 -4.03 -18.85 -22.16
C PHE A 88 -3.15 -19.50 -23.23
N ALA A 89 -1.83 -19.51 -23.04
CA ALA A 89 -0.90 -20.19 -23.94
C ALA A 89 -1.19 -21.70 -24.04
N ARG A 90 -1.47 -22.37 -22.91
CA ARG A 90 -1.85 -23.80 -22.89
C ARG A 90 -3.14 -24.06 -23.67
N GLU A 91 -4.16 -23.22 -23.51
CA GLU A 91 -5.43 -23.38 -24.22
C GLU A 91 -5.29 -23.11 -25.74
N LEU A 92 -4.46 -22.14 -26.13
CA LEU A 92 -4.12 -21.91 -27.55
C LEU A 92 -3.42 -23.11 -28.18
N GLU A 93 -2.44 -23.70 -27.51
CA GLU A 93 -1.74 -24.90 -28.00
C GLU A 93 -2.67 -26.10 -28.12
N LYS A 94 -3.57 -26.31 -27.14
CA LYS A 94 -4.62 -27.35 -27.23
C LYS A 94 -5.55 -27.13 -28.42
N ALA A 95 -6.01 -25.89 -28.65
CA ALA A 95 -6.89 -25.55 -29.76
C ALA A 95 -6.21 -25.75 -31.12
N ARG A 96 -4.90 -25.46 -31.22
CA ARG A 96 -4.09 -25.71 -32.42
C ARG A 96 -3.91 -27.20 -32.68
N SER A 97 -3.65 -27.98 -31.63
CA SER A 97 -3.47 -29.44 -31.70
C SER A 97 -4.77 -30.18 -32.06
N GLY A 98 -5.92 -29.71 -31.57
CA GLY A 98 -7.24 -30.31 -31.86
C GLY A 98 -7.76 -30.05 -33.27
N LYS A 99 -7.29 -29.01 -33.97
CA LYS A 99 -7.68 -28.71 -35.37
C LYS A 99 -6.94 -29.54 -36.42
N GLY A 100 -5.89 -30.28 -36.05
CA GLY A 100 -5.16 -31.19 -36.96
C GLY A 100 -5.76 -32.59 -37.08
N GLY A 101 -6.83 -32.90 -36.34
CA GLY A 101 -7.43 -34.23 -36.26
C GLY A 101 -8.85 -34.28 -36.80
N LYS A 102 -9.03 -34.15 -38.13
CA LYS A 102 -10.15 -34.80 -38.81
C LYS A 102 -9.74 -35.19 -40.24
N PRO A 103 -9.85 -36.48 -40.63
CA PRO A 103 -9.57 -36.94 -41.99
C PRO A 103 -10.60 -36.41 -43.01
#